data_AF-A0A7R9QD50-F1
#
_entry.id   AF-A0A7R9QD50-F1
#
_cell.length_a   1.000
_cell.length_b   1.000
_cell.length_c   1.000
_cell.angle_alpha   90.00
_cell.angle_beta   90.00
_cell.angle_gamma   90.00
#
_symmetry.space_group_name_H-M   'P 1'
#
loop_
_entity.id
_entity.type
_entity.pdbx_description
1 polymer ?
#
loop_
_entity_poly.entity_id
_entity_poly.type
_entity_poly.pdbx_seq_one_letter_code
_entity_poly.pdbx_strand_id
1 'polypeptide(L)'
;MPQLINVLKGDMSIVGPRPQLPEFVEHYTLHQLRRHNVKPGMTGLAQIHQIKLLGQVVSQALNLPIPNLPIINSVKIGLQLSMLLKKL
;
A
#
# COMPACT_ATOMS: atom_id res chain seq x y z
N MET A 1 -11.00 16.75 4.76
CA MET A 1 -9.95 15.78 4.37
C MET A 1 -8.58 16.44 4.27
N PRO A 2 -7.83 16.58 5.38
CA PRO A 2 -6.54 17.29 5.39
C PRO A 2 -5.41 16.58 4.62
N GLN A 3 -5.45 15.25 4.49
CA GLN A 3 -4.38 14.51 3.78
C GLN A 3 -4.32 14.80 2.27
N LEU A 4 -5.44 15.13 1.64
CA LEU A 4 -5.46 15.49 0.22
C LEU A 4 -4.70 16.80 -0.03
N ILE A 5 -4.74 17.72 0.94
CA ILE A 5 -3.97 18.96 0.89
C ILE A 5 -2.47 18.64 0.93
N ASN A 6 -2.04 17.66 1.73
CA ASN A 6 -0.63 17.23 1.79
C ASN A 6 -0.18 16.57 0.48
N VAL A 7 -1.09 15.91 -0.24
CA VAL A 7 -0.81 15.42 -1.60
C VAL A 7 -0.60 16.57 -2.58
N LEU A 8 -1.47 17.59 -2.52
CA LEU A 8 -1.38 18.77 -3.39
C LEU A 8 -0.13 19.63 -3.07
N LYS A 9 0.26 19.73 -1.80
CA LYS A 9 1.50 20.38 -1.35
C LYS A 9 2.76 19.59 -1.70
N GLY A 10 2.62 18.32 -2.05
CA GLY A 10 3.72 17.43 -2.41
C GLY A 10 4.42 16.73 -1.24
N ASP A 11 3.94 16.87 -0.01
CA ASP A 11 4.44 16.16 1.17
C ASP A 11 4.08 14.67 1.13
N MET A 12 2.94 14.35 0.49
CA MET A 12 2.43 12.99 0.31
C MET A 12 2.18 12.68 -1.16
N SER A 13 1.97 11.40 -1.44
CA SER A 13 1.54 10.86 -2.72
C SER A 13 0.16 10.20 -2.60
N ILE A 14 -0.59 10.12 -3.69
CA ILE A 14 -1.81 9.28 -3.74
C ILE A 14 -1.41 7.81 -3.54
N VAL A 15 -0.37 7.36 -4.25
CA VAL A 15 0.17 6.01 -4.15
C VAL A 15 1.56 6.02 -3.53
N GLY A 16 1.75 5.25 -2.47
CA GLY A 16 3.01 5.12 -1.74
C GLY A 16 2.86 4.27 -0.48
N PRO A 17 3.96 3.95 0.22
CA PRO A 17 3.90 3.24 1.49
C PRO A 17 3.23 4.11 2.56
N ARG A 18 2.43 3.51 3.42
CA ARG A 18 1.85 4.23 4.58
C ARG A 18 2.98 4.68 5.52
N PRO A 19 2.96 5.92 6.03
CA PRO A 19 3.93 6.35 7.05
C PRO A 19 3.77 5.48 8.30
N GLN A 20 4.89 5.03 8.86
CA GLN A 20 4.94 4.20 10.06
C GLN A 20 5.49 5.01 11.23
N LEU A 21 5.18 4.60 12.46
CA LEU A 21 5.70 5.27 13.65
C LEU A 21 7.23 5.14 13.70
N PRO A 22 7.96 6.20 14.12
CA PRO A 22 9.42 6.19 14.19
C PRO A 22 9.98 5.03 15.02
N GLU A 23 9.28 4.62 16.07
CA GLU A 23 9.63 3.53 16.99
C GLU A 23 9.85 2.18 16.27
N PHE A 24 9.15 1.93 15.15
CA PHE A 24 9.34 0.72 14.37
C PHE A 24 10.55 0.79 13.43
N VAL A 25 11.01 1.99 13.09
CA VAL A 25 12.09 2.20 12.12
C VAL A 25 13.43 1.70 12.66
N GLU A 26 13.65 1.79 13.97
CA GLU A 26 14.86 1.29 14.64
C GLU A 26 15.06 -0.23 14.49
N HIS A 27 13.96 -0.96 14.29
CA HIS A 27 13.97 -2.41 14.15
C HIS A 27 14.02 -2.87 12.68
N TYR A 28 14.17 -1.95 11.72
CA TYR A 28 14.16 -2.31 10.31
C TYR A 28 15.50 -2.82 9.82
N THR A 29 15.41 -3.89 9.04
CA THR A 29 16.49 -4.32 8.15
C THR A 29 16.77 -3.26 7.09
N LEU A 30 18.00 -3.25 6.55
CA LEU A 30 18.40 -2.38 5.44
C LEU A 30 17.45 -2.47 4.23
N HIS A 31 16.88 -3.65 3.98
CA HIS A 31 15.89 -3.83 2.92
C HIS A 31 14.56 -3.13 3.24
N GLN A 32 14.08 -3.22 4.48
CA GLN A 32 12.83 -2.57 4.92
C GLN A 32 12.93 -1.04 4.94
N LEU A 33 14.13 -0.49 5.18
CA LEU A 33 14.39 0.95 5.13
C LEU A 33 14.22 1.54 3.72
N ARG A 34 14.40 0.75 2.66
CA ARG A 34 14.19 1.19 1.25
C ARG A 34 12.77 1.68 0.96
N ARG A 35 11.80 1.41 1.85
CA ARG A 35 10.43 1.92 1.79
C ARG A 35 10.36 3.43 2.03
N HIS A 36 11.35 4.01 2.71
CA HIS A 36 11.43 5.46 2.95
C HIS A 36 12.02 6.25 1.78
N ASN A 37 12.53 5.58 0.74
CA ASN A 37 13.06 6.24 -0.46
C ASN A 37 11.97 6.82 -1.38
N VAL A 38 10.69 6.62 -1.04
CA VAL A 38 9.55 7.15 -1.79
C VAL A 38 8.61 7.88 -0.84
N LYS A 39 7.94 8.92 -1.33
CA LYS A 39 7.00 9.71 -0.52
C LYS A 39 5.88 8.83 0.05
N PRO A 40 5.43 9.09 1.29
CA PRO A 40 4.33 8.36 1.90
C PRO A 40 3.05 8.48 1.07
N GLY A 41 2.25 7.41 1.06
CA GLY A 41 1.04 7.29 0.25
C GLY A 41 -0.26 7.25 1.06
N MET A 42 -1.33 7.79 0.47
CA MET A 42 -2.69 7.55 0.99
C MET A 42 -3.11 6.07 0.83
N THR A 43 -2.73 5.46 -0.29
CA THR A 43 -2.89 4.01 -0.55
C THR A 43 -1.59 3.39 -1.05
N GLY A 44 -1.46 2.07 -0.95
CA GLY A 44 -0.26 1.35 -1.33
C GLY A 44 -0.47 -0.16 -1.42
N LEU A 45 0.56 -0.85 -1.90
CA LEU A 45 0.53 -2.30 -2.09
C LEU A 45 0.19 -3.05 -0.78
N ALA A 46 0.68 -2.57 0.36
CA ALA A 46 0.39 -3.19 1.66
C ALA A 46 -1.13 -3.18 1.98
N GLN A 47 -1.83 -2.08 1.72
CA GLN A 47 -3.28 -2.01 1.92
C GLN A 47 -4.05 -3.02 1.04
N ILE A 48 -3.64 -3.21 -0.23
CA ILE A 48 -4.29 -4.20 -1.11
C ILE A 48 -4.11 -5.62 -0.59
N HIS A 49 -2.90 -5.98 -0.15
CA HIS A 49 -2.64 -7.31 0.40
C HIS A 49 -3.45 -7.56 1.67
N GLN A 50 -3.62 -6.54 2.53
CA GLN A 50 -4.42 -6.65 3.75
C GLN A 50 -5.91 -6.88 3.44
N ILE A 51 -6.47 -6.14 2.47
CA ILE A 51 -7.87 -6.33 2.03
C ILE A 51 -8.06 -7.72 1.43
N LYS A 52 -7.10 -8.20 0.63
CA LYS A 52 -7.13 -9.55 0.08
C LYS A 52 -7.10 -10.62 1.17
N LEU A 53 -6.21 -10.49 2.15
CA LEU A 53 -6.09 -11.42 3.26
C LEU A 53 -7.38 -11.47 4.08
N LEU A 54 -7.96 -10.32 4.41
CA LEU A 54 -9.24 -10.26 5.11
C LEU A 54 -10.36 -10.95 4.32
N GLY A 55 -10.44 -10.70 3.01
CA GLY A 55 -11.41 -11.37 2.14
C GLY A 55 -11.26 -12.90 2.12
N GLN A 56 -10.02 -13.40 2.16
CA GLN A 56 -9.75 -14.85 2.26
C GLN A 56 -10.20 -15.42 3.59
N VAL A 57 -9.87 -14.75 4.71
CA VAL A 57 -10.28 -15.18 6.06
C VAL A 57 -11.80 -15.21 6.18
N VAL A 58 -12.49 -14.17 5.69
CA VAL A 58 -13.96 -14.11 5.71
C VAL A 58 -14.57 -15.19 4.83
N SER A 59 -14.04 -15.41 3.62
CA SER A 59 -14.53 -16.47 2.72
C SER A 59 -14.36 -17.86 3.35
N GLN A 60 -13.24 -18.11 4.04
CA GLN A 60 -13.01 -19.35 4.79
C GLN A 60 -13.97 -19.50 5.97
N ALA A 61 -14.17 -18.45 6.76
CA ALA A 61 -15.04 -18.48 7.94
C ALA A 61 -16.52 -18.69 7.59
N LEU A 62 -16.95 -18.20 6.42
CA LEU A 62 -18.35 -18.26 5.98
C LEU A 62 -18.61 -19.32 4.90
N ASN A 63 -17.60 -20.12 4.51
CA ASN A 63 -17.67 -21.03 3.36
C ASN A 63 -18.21 -20.37 2.08
N LEU A 64 -17.89 -19.08 1.88
CA LEU A 64 -18.27 -18.36 0.67
C LEU A 64 -17.22 -18.56 -0.42
N PRO A 65 -17.62 -18.72 -1.70
CA PRO A 65 -16.68 -18.79 -2.80
C PRO A 65 -15.91 -17.46 -2.91
N ILE A 66 -14.57 -17.54 -2.99
CA ILE A 66 -13.74 -16.36 -3.17
C ILE A 66 -14.03 -15.79 -4.56
N PRO A 67 -14.51 -14.54 -4.67
CA PRO A 67 -14.77 -13.96 -5.98
C PRO A 67 -13.44 -13.78 -6.73
N ASN A 68 -13.37 -14.29 -7.96
CA ASN A 68 -12.27 -14.00 -8.87
C ASN A 68 -12.31 -12.51 -9.20
N LEU A 69 -11.41 -11.73 -8.59
CA LEU A 69 -11.33 -10.28 -8.79
C LEU A 69 -10.12 -9.94 -9.69
N PRO A 70 -10.28 -9.98 -11.03
CA PRO A 70 -9.23 -9.55 -11.96
C PRO A 70 -8.83 -8.08 -11.73
N ILE A 71 -9.75 -7.27 -11.20
CA ILE A 71 -9.53 -5.87 -10.81
C ILE A 71 -8.36 -5.74 -9.81
N ILE A 72 -8.22 -6.66 -8.85
CA ILE A 72 -7.14 -6.58 -7.84
C ILE A 72 -5.77 -6.71 -8.49
N ASN A 73 -5.63 -7.58 -9.49
CA ASN A 73 -4.36 -7.76 -10.20
C ASN A 73 -4.01 -6.53 -11.02
N SER A 74 -4.97 -5.93 -11.74
CA SER A 74 -4.77 -4.70 -12.50
C SER A 74 -4.40 -3.51 -11.60
N VAL A 75 -5.07 -3.36 -10.46
CA VAL A 75 -4.76 -2.32 -9.47
C VAL A 75 -3.38 -2.56 -8.86
N LYS A 76 -3.00 -3.81 -8.56
CA LYS A 76 -1.66 -4.15 -8.05
C LYS A 76 -0.57 -3.73 -9.02
N ILE A 77 -0.72 -4.03 -10.32
CA ILE A 77 0.22 -3.66 -11.37
C ILE A 77 0.34 -2.13 -11.48
N GLY A 78 -0.79 -1.42 -11.50
CA GLY A 78 -0.82 0.04 -11.55
C GLY A 78 -0.13 0.69 -10.36
N LEU A 79 -0.37 0.19 -9.14
CA LEU A 79 0.33 0.69 -7.95
C LEU A 79 1.84 0.41 -8.02
N GLN A 80 2.23 -0.78 -8.44
CA GLN A 80 3.64 -1.18 -8.52
C GLN A 80 4.39 -0.35 -9.58
N LEU A 81 3.78 -0.09 -10.74
CA LEU A 81 4.32 0.79 -11.77
C LEU A 81 4.43 2.24 -11.27
N SER A 82 3.40 2.76 -10.60
CA SER A 82 3.45 4.12 -10.04
C SER A 82 4.53 4.30 -8.97
N MET A 83 4.83 3.24 -8.20
CA MET A 83 5.92 3.25 -7.23
C MET A 83 7.29 3.16 -7.92
N LEU A 84 7.39 2.46 -9.05
CA LEU A 84 8.62 2.37 -9.85
C LEU A 84 8.95 3.71 -10.50
N LEU A 85 7.95 4.38 -11.08
CA LEU A 85 8.08 5.70 -11.72
C LEU A 85 8.47 6.81 -10.74
N LYS A 86 8.15 6.65 -9.45
CA LYS A 86 8.54 7.59 -8.38
C LYS A 86 9.96 7.34 -7.85
N LYS A 87 10.63 6.27 -8.27
CA LYS A 87 12.00 5.93 -7.92
C LYS A 87 13.03 6.26 -9.00
N LEU A 88 12.56 6.56 -10.22
CA LEU A 88 13.35 7.12 -11.32
C LEU A 88 13.40 8.65 -11.16
#